data_AF-A0A133Y753-F1
#
_entry.id   AF-A0A133Y753-F1
#
_cell.length_a   1.000
_cell.length_b   1.000
_cell.length_c   1.000
_cell.angle_alpha   90.00
_cell.angle_beta   90.00
_cell.angle_gamma   90.00
#
_symmetry.space_group_name_H-M   'P 1'
#
loop_
_entity.id
_entity.type
_entity.pdbx_description
1 polymer ?
#
loop_
_entity_poly.entity_id
_entity_poly.type
_entity_poly.pdbx_seq_one_letter_code
_entity_poly.pdbx_strand_id
1 'polypeptide(L)'
;MEENNIQEKVDHRSFQRQGIKQIPTIHLGVSASQMEKKGITTDRGNINREIKHQNAILREISRRIKALLNWIRGIGKEEKTENENTKSPPPSKENLLSVFENLIRKNADNHNTDLEQYYIESYQFLKEKNITSISELKESIVTLIDKNYKTTRAIKGTEKKIDDRVQLIDQAEKYLKHRDTYKAYAKLRKNKQDTFYNEHTAEIILFESAKKYLKEHLKKKTLNISKWKSEIGTLRKEKDILYSQMTDIRKEVEQAESVRGCIDKLLQEKRGLTQEKKKELEV
;
A
#
# COMPACT_ATOMS: atom_id res chain seq x y z
N MET A 1 36.62 -1.73 -27.34
CA MET A 1 35.50 -2.64 -27.63
C MET A 1 35.38 -3.56 -26.43
N GLU A 2 34.36 -3.55 -25.58
CA GLU A 2 33.03 -2.95 -25.57
C GLU A 2 32.66 -2.70 -24.10
N GLU A 3 32.09 -1.52 -23.80
CA GLU A 3 31.58 -1.16 -22.48
C GLU A 3 30.20 -1.77 -22.27
N ASN A 4 30.06 -2.63 -21.25
CA ASN A 4 28.78 -3.10 -20.75
C ASN A 4 28.04 -1.98 -20.00
N ASN A 5 27.39 -1.09 -20.74
CA ASN A 5 26.51 -0.06 -20.21
C ASN A 5 25.05 -0.54 -20.22
N ILE A 6 24.71 -1.48 -19.34
CA ILE A 6 23.33 -1.83 -19.05
C ILE A 6 22.86 -0.92 -17.91
N GLN A 7 22.57 0.35 -18.24
CA GLN A 7 21.63 1.12 -17.43
C GLN A 7 20.26 0.49 -17.63
N GLU A 8 19.94 -0.51 -16.81
CA GLU A 8 18.61 -1.06 -16.67
C GLU A 8 17.73 0.02 -15.99
N LYS A 9 17.36 1.01 -16.78
CA LYS A 9 16.46 2.09 -16.42
C LYS A 9 15.07 1.45 -16.36
N VAL A 10 14.71 0.97 -15.18
CA VAL A 10 13.40 0.38 -14.90
C VAL A 10 12.31 1.37 -15.32
N ASP A 11 11.75 1.13 -16.51
CA ASP A 11 10.68 1.91 -17.10
C ASP A 11 9.43 1.77 -16.21
N HIS A 12 8.83 2.91 -15.85
CA HIS A 12 7.62 3.00 -15.03
C HIS A 12 6.43 2.23 -15.62
N ARG A 13 6.53 1.81 -16.89
CA ARG A 13 5.55 1.01 -17.64
C ARG A 13 5.52 -0.48 -17.27
N SER A 14 6.52 -1.04 -16.59
CA SER A 14 6.47 -2.48 -16.21
C SER A 14 5.46 -2.77 -15.07
N PHE A 15 5.26 -1.80 -14.17
CA PHE A 15 4.36 -1.96 -13.02
C PHE A 15 2.87 -1.89 -13.36
N GLN A 16 2.51 -1.33 -14.51
CA GLN A 16 1.12 -1.19 -14.92
C GLN A 16 0.57 -2.47 -15.56
N ARG A 17 1.43 -3.36 -16.07
CA ARG A 17 1.06 -4.62 -16.75
C ARG A 17 1.14 -5.87 -15.85
N GLN A 18 1.82 -5.81 -14.70
CA GLN A 18 2.02 -6.98 -13.82
C GLN A 18 1.09 -7.04 -12.59
N GLY A 19 0.20 -6.07 -12.38
CA GLY A 19 -0.71 -6.07 -11.23
C GLY A 19 -0.03 -5.92 -9.86
N ILE A 20 1.29 -5.71 -9.82
CA ILE A 20 2.06 -5.46 -8.60
C ILE A 20 1.91 -3.98 -8.22
N LYS A 21 1.05 -3.74 -7.21
CA LYS A 21 0.71 -2.42 -6.69
C LYS A 21 1.75 -1.97 -5.67
N GLN A 22 2.95 -1.64 -6.12
CA GLN A 22 4.01 -1.09 -5.26
C GLN A 22 4.11 0.44 -5.43
N ILE A 23 4.27 1.15 -4.31
CA ILE A 23 4.66 2.57 -4.27
C ILE A 23 6.15 2.62 -4.66
N PRO A 24 6.52 3.39 -5.70
CA PRO A 24 7.91 3.46 -6.16
C PRO A 24 8.77 4.19 -5.13
N THR A 25 10.00 3.70 -4.93
CA THR A 25 11.02 4.40 -4.16
C THR A 25 11.58 5.59 -4.95
N ILE A 26 12.04 6.61 -4.24
CA ILE A 26 12.71 7.76 -4.84
C ILE A 26 14.18 7.44 -5.16
N HIS A 27 14.71 8.07 -6.20
CA HIS A 27 16.13 7.95 -6.52
C HIS A 27 16.98 8.69 -5.47
N LEU A 28 17.92 7.99 -4.85
CA LEU A 28 18.78 8.55 -3.79
C LEU A 28 19.76 9.60 -4.34
N GLY A 29 20.31 9.37 -5.53
CA GLY A 29 21.47 10.10 -6.05
C GLY A 29 22.80 9.53 -5.53
N VAL A 30 23.89 9.87 -6.20
CA VAL A 30 25.24 9.30 -5.94
C VAL A 30 25.69 9.59 -4.50
N SER A 31 25.59 10.84 -4.05
CA SER A 31 26.03 11.25 -2.71
C SER A 31 25.24 10.56 -1.59
N ALA A 32 23.91 10.53 -1.68
CA ALA A 32 23.09 9.87 -0.67
C ALA A 32 23.30 8.35 -0.66
N SER A 33 23.48 7.73 -1.84
CA SER A 33 23.80 6.30 -1.93
C SER A 33 25.14 5.96 -1.27
N GLN A 34 26.17 6.79 -1.45
CA GLN A 34 27.47 6.61 -0.80
C GLN A 34 27.38 6.78 0.72
N MET A 35 26.61 7.77 1.21
CA MET A 35 26.37 7.96 2.63
C MET A 35 25.64 6.76 3.26
N GLU A 36 24.57 6.28 2.65
CA GLU A 36 23.83 5.10 3.11
C GLU A 36 24.69 3.83 3.10
N LYS A 37 25.57 3.65 2.10
CA LYS A 37 26.55 2.54 2.08
C LYS A 37 27.55 2.61 3.24
N LYS A 38 27.86 3.81 3.71
CA LYS A 38 28.72 4.04 4.89
C LYS A 38 27.95 3.98 6.21
N GLY A 39 26.67 3.59 6.20
CA GLY A 39 25.81 3.53 7.39
C GLY A 39 25.30 4.89 7.87
N ILE A 40 25.53 5.97 7.11
CA ILE A 40 25.02 7.31 7.45
C ILE A 40 23.61 7.44 6.87
N THR A 41 22.64 7.68 7.75
CA THR A 41 21.24 7.84 7.34
C THR A 41 21.03 9.18 6.66
N THR A 42 20.23 9.15 5.59
CA THR A 42 19.86 10.32 4.78
C THR A 42 18.35 10.48 4.76
N ASP A 43 17.88 11.71 4.56
CA ASP A 43 16.44 11.98 4.46
C ASP A 43 15.78 11.19 3.32
N ARG A 44 16.45 11.10 2.16
CA ARG A 44 15.96 10.28 1.05
C ARG A 44 15.98 8.78 1.35
N GLY A 45 16.96 8.32 2.11
CA GLY A 45 17.01 6.93 2.61
C GLY A 45 15.87 6.62 3.58
N ASN A 46 15.54 7.56 4.48
CA ASN A 46 14.41 7.45 5.40
C ASN A 46 13.08 7.34 4.63
N ILE A 47 12.87 8.18 3.62
CA ILE A 47 11.70 8.10 2.73
C ILE A 47 11.61 6.72 2.06
N ASN A 48 12.73 6.19 1.56
CA ASN A 48 12.74 4.88 0.91
C ASN A 48 12.51 3.72 1.89
N ARG A 49 13.01 3.81 3.12
CA ARG A 49 12.70 2.84 4.18
C ARG A 49 11.21 2.84 4.50
N GLU A 50 10.62 4.01 4.64
CA GLU A 50 9.18 4.18 4.88
C GLU A 50 8.36 3.58 3.74
N ILE A 51 8.66 3.94 2.49
CA ILE A 51 8.00 3.37 1.30
C ILE A 51 8.12 1.85 1.27
N LYS A 52 9.27 1.27 1.64
CA LYS A 52 9.44 -0.18 1.71
C LYS A 52 8.57 -0.81 2.81
N HIS A 53 8.48 -0.19 3.97
CA HIS A 53 7.62 -0.62 5.07
C HIS A 53 6.15 -0.63 4.65
N GLN A 54 5.67 0.49 4.09
CA GLN A 54 4.30 0.62 3.58
C GLN A 54 3.98 -0.42 2.50
N ASN A 55 4.92 -0.67 1.58
CA ASN A 55 4.78 -1.72 0.57
C ASN A 55 4.74 -3.15 1.15
N ALA A 56 5.34 -3.39 2.32
CA ALA A 56 5.22 -4.68 3.00
C ALA A 56 3.80 -4.87 3.50
N ILE A 57 3.23 -3.85 4.14
CA ILE A 57 1.85 -3.84 4.65
C ILE A 57 0.84 -4.03 3.49
N LEU A 58 0.99 -3.29 2.39
CA LEU A 58 0.10 -3.44 1.23
C LEU A 58 0.11 -4.86 0.63
N ARG A 59 1.28 -5.49 0.59
CA ARG A 59 1.41 -6.88 0.14
C ARG A 59 0.77 -7.85 1.11
N GLU A 60 0.92 -7.62 2.41
CA GLU A 60 0.28 -8.39 3.46
C GLU A 60 -1.25 -8.33 3.36
N ILE A 61 -1.83 -7.13 3.34
CA ILE A 61 -3.27 -6.91 3.16
C ILE A 61 -3.79 -7.66 1.93
N SER A 62 -3.09 -7.51 0.79
CA SER A 62 -3.49 -8.16 -0.46
C SER A 62 -3.46 -9.70 -0.37
N ARG A 63 -2.48 -10.28 0.33
CA ARG A 63 -2.40 -11.74 0.53
C ARG A 63 -3.51 -12.24 1.44
N ARG A 64 -3.75 -11.56 2.57
CA ARG A 64 -4.80 -11.92 3.55
C ARG A 64 -6.19 -11.89 2.93
N ILE A 65 -6.52 -10.82 2.21
CA ILE A 65 -7.77 -10.70 1.46
C ILE A 65 -7.93 -11.84 0.42
N LYS A 66 -6.87 -12.18 -0.32
CA LYS A 66 -6.91 -13.27 -1.30
C LYS A 66 -7.16 -14.63 -0.61
N ALA A 67 -6.56 -14.85 0.56
CA ALA A 67 -6.79 -16.05 1.36
C ALA A 67 -8.25 -16.14 1.82
N LEU A 68 -8.83 -15.04 2.33
CA LEU A 68 -10.24 -14.96 2.72
C LEU A 68 -11.18 -15.30 1.55
N LEU A 69 -10.97 -14.71 0.38
CA LEU A 69 -11.81 -15.02 -0.80
C LEU A 69 -11.71 -16.48 -1.24
N ASN A 70 -10.50 -17.05 -1.20
CA ASN A 70 -10.30 -18.46 -1.52
C ASN A 70 -11.02 -19.38 -0.53
N TRP A 71 -10.97 -19.03 0.76
CA TRP A 71 -11.67 -19.74 1.82
C TRP A 71 -13.18 -19.70 1.64
N ILE A 72 -13.79 -18.54 1.43
CA ILE A 72 -15.24 -18.41 1.16
C ILE A 72 -15.65 -19.25 -0.06
N ARG A 73 -14.83 -19.25 -1.11
CA ARG A 73 -15.06 -20.08 -2.29
C ARG A 73 -14.97 -21.58 -2.00
N GLY A 74 -14.15 -21.99 -1.02
CA GLY A 74 -14.05 -23.36 -0.54
C GLY A 74 -15.33 -23.83 0.15
N ILE A 75 -15.89 -23.01 1.04
CA ILE A 75 -17.16 -23.29 1.74
C ILE A 75 -18.27 -23.62 0.74
N GLY A 76 -18.46 -22.79 -0.29
CA GLY A 76 -19.49 -23.02 -1.30
C GLY A 76 -19.28 -24.26 -2.19
N LYS A 77 -18.11 -24.89 -2.17
CA LYS A 77 -17.85 -26.17 -2.86
C LYS A 77 -18.18 -27.37 -1.97
N GLU A 78 -17.77 -27.32 -0.71
CA GLU A 78 -18.04 -28.37 0.29
C GLU A 78 -19.57 -28.53 0.50
N GLU A 79 -20.31 -27.42 0.47
CA GLU A 79 -21.79 -27.43 0.56
C GLU A 79 -22.49 -28.13 -0.61
N LYS A 80 -21.90 -28.14 -1.82
CA LYS A 80 -22.50 -28.84 -2.97
C LYS A 80 -22.34 -30.35 -2.85
N THR A 81 -21.22 -30.81 -2.29
CA THR A 81 -20.94 -32.23 -2.07
C THR A 81 -21.65 -32.82 -0.84
N GLU A 82 -21.92 -32.02 0.19
CA GLU A 82 -22.63 -32.48 1.40
C GLU A 82 -24.17 -32.46 1.26
N ASN A 83 -24.77 -31.51 0.51
CA ASN A 83 -26.22 -31.48 0.28
C ASN A 83 -26.76 -32.69 -0.52
N GLU A 84 -25.90 -33.42 -1.23
CA GLU A 84 -26.26 -34.69 -1.85
C GLU A 84 -26.37 -35.84 -0.83
N ASN A 85 -25.85 -35.68 0.39
CA ASN A 85 -25.68 -36.76 1.36
C ASN A 85 -26.34 -36.55 2.75
N THR A 86 -26.76 -35.34 3.16
CA THR A 86 -27.38 -35.10 4.50
C THR A 86 -28.51 -34.06 4.50
N LYS A 87 -29.52 -34.23 5.39
CA LYS A 87 -30.74 -33.40 5.53
C LYS A 87 -30.59 -32.12 6.39
N SER A 88 -29.38 -31.77 6.85
CA SER A 88 -29.17 -30.58 7.69
C SER A 88 -29.03 -29.30 6.84
N PRO A 89 -29.58 -28.13 7.27
CA PRO A 89 -29.39 -26.88 6.55
C PRO A 89 -27.90 -26.51 6.45
N PRO A 90 -27.42 -26.05 5.29
CA PRO A 90 -26.03 -25.64 5.13
C PRO A 90 -25.71 -24.40 5.97
N PRO A 91 -24.47 -24.26 6.45
CA PRO A 91 -24.01 -23.11 7.25
C PRO A 91 -24.19 -21.78 6.51
N SER A 92 -24.22 -21.75 5.16
CA SER A 92 -24.55 -20.57 4.37
C SER A 92 -25.97 -20.00 4.57
N LYS A 93 -26.91 -20.74 5.15
CA LYS A 93 -28.27 -20.28 5.46
C LYS A 93 -28.46 -19.86 6.92
N GLU A 94 -27.49 -20.10 7.80
CA GLU A 94 -27.58 -19.69 9.20
C GLU A 94 -27.24 -18.19 9.33
N ASN A 95 -28.01 -17.47 10.16
CA ASN A 95 -27.72 -16.08 10.45
C ASN A 95 -26.46 -16.02 11.34
N LEU A 96 -25.37 -15.47 10.81
CA LEU A 96 -24.07 -15.37 11.49
C LEU A 96 -24.17 -14.65 12.84
N LEU A 97 -25.00 -13.61 12.97
CA LEU A 97 -25.17 -12.92 14.26
C LEU A 97 -25.72 -13.87 15.33
N SER A 98 -26.74 -14.65 14.99
CA SER A 98 -27.33 -15.64 15.92
C SER A 98 -26.35 -16.76 16.28
N VAL A 99 -25.53 -17.17 15.32
CA VAL A 99 -24.50 -18.19 15.51
C VAL A 99 -23.44 -17.69 16.50
N PHE A 100 -22.98 -16.46 16.34
CA PHE A 100 -21.98 -15.86 17.23
C PHE A 100 -22.55 -15.54 18.62
N GLU A 101 -23.81 -15.10 18.73
CA GLU A 101 -24.48 -14.94 20.04
C GLU A 101 -24.52 -16.26 20.83
N ASN A 102 -24.81 -17.37 20.13
CA ASN A 102 -24.81 -18.69 20.75
C ASN A 102 -23.41 -19.15 21.16
N LEU A 103 -22.39 -18.84 20.36
CA LEU A 103 -20.98 -19.12 20.70
C LEU A 103 -20.53 -18.37 21.95
N ILE A 104 -20.84 -17.07 22.04
CA ILE A 104 -20.52 -16.24 23.20
C ILE A 104 -21.19 -16.82 24.44
N ARG A 105 -22.49 -17.17 24.35
CA ARG A 105 -23.24 -17.76 25.47
C ARG A 105 -22.64 -19.08 25.94
N LYS A 106 -22.33 -20.00 25.02
CA LYS A 106 -21.73 -21.30 25.36
C LYS A 106 -20.33 -21.16 25.99
N ASN A 107 -19.56 -20.15 25.56
CA ASN A 107 -18.21 -19.96 26.07
C ASN A 107 -18.17 -19.26 27.43
N ALA A 108 -19.20 -18.46 27.77
CA ALA A 108 -19.34 -17.87 29.11
C ALA A 108 -19.35 -18.96 30.21
N ASP A 109 -19.92 -20.13 29.91
CA ASP A 109 -19.95 -21.28 30.82
C ASP A 109 -18.58 -22.00 30.95
N ASN A 110 -17.65 -21.78 30.00
CA ASN A 110 -16.36 -22.48 29.91
C ASN A 110 -15.17 -21.66 30.46
N HIS A 111 -15.40 -20.42 30.94
CA HIS A 111 -14.40 -19.52 31.54
C HIS A 111 -13.13 -19.23 30.70
N ASN A 112 -13.17 -19.38 29.37
CA ASN A 112 -12.05 -19.02 28.50
C ASN A 112 -12.16 -17.58 27.98
N THR A 113 -11.51 -16.65 28.69
CA THR A 113 -11.60 -15.20 28.45
C THR A 113 -11.07 -14.77 27.08
N ASP A 114 -10.00 -15.40 26.59
CA ASP A 114 -9.38 -15.04 25.32
C ASP A 114 -10.26 -15.45 24.13
N LEU A 115 -10.89 -16.63 24.22
CA LEU A 115 -11.87 -17.08 23.23
C LEU A 115 -13.15 -16.23 23.26
N GLU A 116 -13.58 -15.82 24.45
CA GLU A 116 -14.77 -14.99 24.64
C GLU A 116 -14.59 -13.62 23.98
N GLN A 117 -13.46 -12.96 24.27
CA GLN A 117 -13.10 -11.68 23.66
C GLN A 117 -13.05 -11.79 22.13
N TYR A 118 -12.44 -12.86 21.61
CA TYR A 118 -12.36 -13.13 20.17
C TYR A 118 -13.74 -13.29 19.49
N TYR A 119 -14.69 -13.97 20.14
CA TYR A 119 -16.06 -14.10 19.63
C TYR A 119 -16.83 -12.77 19.71
N ILE A 120 -16.65 -12.02 20.79
CA ILE A 120 -17.28 -10.70 20.98
C ILE A 120 -16.81 -9.73 19.90
N GLU A 121 -15.51 -9.63 19.63
CA GLU A 121 -14.95 -8.75 18.59
C GLU A 121 -15.45 -9.12 17.19
N SER A 122 -15.53 -10.42 16.90
CA SER A 122 -16.06 -10.91 15.63
C SER A 122 -17.55 -10.60 15.49
N TYR A 123 -18.34 -10.77 16.56
CA TYR A 123 -19.76 -10.40 16.59
C TYR A 123 -19.97 -8.90 16.39
N GLN A 124 -19.18 -8.06 17.07
CA GLN A 124 -19.23 -6.60 16.91
C GLN A 124 -18.94 -6.19 15.48
N PHE A 125 -17.91 -6.74 14.85
CA PHE A 125 -17.59 -6.49 13.45
C PHE A 125 -18.76 -6.86 12.51
N LEU A 126 -19.36 -8.05 12.71
CA LEU A 126 -20.53 -8.48 11.93
C LEU A 126 -21.70 -7.51 12.11
N LYS A 127 -21.97 -7.11 13.36
CA LYS A 127 -23.08 -6.20 13.70
C LYS A 127 -22.88 -4.80 13.11
N GLU A 128 -21.70 -4.20 13.26
CA GLU A 128 -21.38 -2.87 12.73
C GLU A 128 -21.51 -2.80 11.21
N LYS A 129 -21.17 -3.89 10.53
CA LYS A 129 -21.24 -3.99 9.07
C LYS A 129 -22.57 -4.55 8.55
N ASN A 130 -23.51 -4.87 9.45
CA ASN A 130 -24.78 -5.54 9.13
C ASN A 130 -24.59 -6.84 8.32
N ILE A 131 -23.55 -7.61 8.64
CA ILE A 131 -23.28 -8.89 8.00
C ILE A 131 -24.01 -9.99 8.77
N THR A 132 -25.02 -10.57 8.12
CA THR A 132 -25.82 -11.68 8.66
C THR A 132 -25.53 -13.01 7.96
N SER A 133 -24.85 -12.99 6.81
CA SER A 133 -24.59 -14.18 6.00
C SER A 133 -23.16 -14.24 5.44
N ILE A 134 -22.74 -15.43 5.01
CA ILE A 134 -21.44 -15.63 4.32
C ILE A 134 -21.39 -14.86 2.99
N SER A 135 -22.53 -14.67 2.32
CA SER A 135 -22.60 -13.87 1.09
C SER A 135 -22.31 -12.40 1.36
N GLU A 136 -22.91 -11.83 2.40
CA GLU A 136 -22.66 -10.43 2.81
C GLU A 136 -21.21 -10.25 3.31
N LEU A 137 -20.65 -11.26 4.00
CA LEU A 137 -19.23 -11.27 4.38
C LEU A 137 -18.33 -11.22 3.14
N LYS A 138 -18.66 -11.99 2.10
CA LYS A 138 -17.95 -11.98 0.82
C LYS A 138 -18.02 -10.61 0.16
N GLU A 139 -19.20 -10.00 0.11
CA GLU A 139 -19.37 -8.66 -0.44
C GLU A 139 -18.53 -7.62 0.32
N SER A 140 -18.56 -7.67 1.65
CA SER A 140 -17.69 -6.85 2.51
C SER A 140 -16.21 -7.00 2.15
N ILE A 141 -15.71 -8.24 2.00
CA ILE A 141 -14.32 -8.50 1.59
C ILE A 141 -14.03 -7.95 0.18
N VAL A 142 -14.98 -8.04 -0.75
CA VAL A 142 -14.83 -7.43 -2.08
C VAL A 142 -14.75 -5.90 -1.98
N THR A 143 -15.53 -5.26 -1.10
CA THR A 143 -15.38 -3.81 -0.87
C THR A 143 -14.02 -3.45 -0.28
N LEU A 144 -13.45 -4.29 0.60
CA LEU A 144 -12.09 -4.10 1.13
C LEU A 144 -11.02 -4.17 0.02
N ILE A 145 -11.19 -5.02 -0.99
CA ILE A 145 -10.30 -5.06 -2.17
C ILE A 145 -10.30 -3.74 -2.91
N ASP A 146 -11.49 -3.22 -3.20
CA ASP A 146 -11.66 -1.97 -3.94
C ASP A 146 -11.11 -0.78 -3.15
N LYS A 147 -11.42 -0.70 -1.84
CA LYS A 147 -10.84 0.29 -0.93
C LYS A 147 -9.31 0.22 -0.92
N ASN A 148 -8.73 -0.97 -0.69
CA ASN A 148 -7.28 -1.16 -0.68
C ASN A 148 -6.64 -0.74 -2.01
N TYR A 149 -7.29 -1.05 -3.14
CA TYR A 149 -6.81 -0.63 -4.45
C TYR A 149 -6.84 0.90 -4.64
N LYS A 150 -7.95 1.54 -4.28
CA LYS A 150 -8.12 3.00 -4.37
C LYS A 150 -7.11 3.71 -3.49
N THR A 151 -6.97 3.30 -2.23
CA THR A 151 -6.00 3.86 -1.28
C THR A 151 -4.57 3.70 -1.80
N THR A 152 -4.19 2.51 -2.28
CA THR A 152 -2.85 2.31 -2.85
C THR A 152 -2.56 3.22 -4.05
N ARG A 153 -3.55 3.40 -4.94
CA ARG A 153 -3.40 4.31 -6.09
C ARG A 153 -3.29 5.77 -5.65
N ALA A 154 -4.09 6.18 -4.68
CA ALA A 154 -4.05 7.53 -4.13
C ALA A 154 -2.68 7.82 -3.51
N ILE A 155 -2.16 6.92 -2.65
CA ILE A 155 -0.82 7.05 -2.06
C ILE A 155 0.25 7.20 -3.14
N LYS A 156 0.24 6.31 -4.13
CA LYS A 156 1.21 6.36 -5.24
C LYS A 156 1.14 7.68 -6.01
N GLY A 157 -0.07 8.19 -6.24
CA GLY A 157 -0.29 9.48 -6.89
C GLY A 157 0.24 10.64 -6.07
N THR A 158 -0.02 10.63 -4.76
CA THR A 158 0.40 11.67 -3.82
C THR A 158 1.92 11.69 -3.65
N GLU A 159 2.56 10.53 -3.46
CA GLU A 159 4.04 10.44 -3.38
C GLU A 159 4.70 10.93 -4.68
N LYS A 160 4.15 10.57 -5.85
CA LYS A 160 4.65 11.08 -7.13
C LYS A 160 4.55 12.61 -7.22
N LYS A 161 3.40 13.18 -6.84
CA LYS A 161 3.23 14.65 -6.85
C LYS A 161 4.21 15.34 -5.91
N ILE A 162 4.47 14.76 -4.74
CA ILE A 162 5.47 15.28 -3.79
C ILE A 162 6.85 15.28 -4.45
N ASP A 163 7.27 14.15 -5.03
CA ASP A 163 8.58 14.04 -5.68
C ASP A 163 8.71 15.03 -6.87
N ASP A 164 7.70 15.11 -7.73
CA ASP A 164 7.66 16.06 -8.86
C ASP A 164 7.85 17.52 -8.37
N ARG A 165 7.22 17.89 -7.24
CA ARG A 165 7.37 19.23 -6.64
C ARG A 165 8.73 19.45 -6.00
N VAL A 166 9.27 18.44 -5.32
CA VAL A 166 10.63 18.50 -4.76
C VAL A 166 11.65 18.70 -5.87
N GLN A 167 11.53 17.97 -6.99
CA GLN A 167 12.41 18.14 -8.14
C GLN A 167 12.27 19.54 -8.77
N LEU A 168 11.04 20.07 -8.89
CA LEU A 168 10.83 21.44 -9.37
C LEU A 168 11.50 22.50 -8.48
N ILE A 169 11.43 22.34 -7.16
CA ILE A 169 12.08 23.25 -6.20
C ILE A 169 13.60 23.15 -6.33
N ASP A 170 14.17 21.95 -6.31
CA ASP A 170 15.61 21.72 -6.43
C ASP A 170 16.19 22.36 -7.71
N GLN A 171 15.51 22.17 -8.84
CA GLN A 171 15.93 22.75 -10.12
C GLN A 171 15.75 24.27 -10.14
N ALA A 172 14.69 24.81 -9.55
CA ALA A 172 14.49 26.25 -9.44
C ALA A 172 15.55 26.92 -8.53
N GLU A 173 15.91 26.28 -7.41
CA GLU A 173 16.95 26.76 -6.50
C GLU A 173 18.33 26.74 -7.19
N LYS A 174 18.68 25.66 -7.92
CA LYS A 174 19.89 25.60 -8.76
C LYS A 174 19.93 26.68 -9.84
N TYR A 175 18.81 26.87 -10.54
CA TYR A 175 18.67 27.91 -11.56
C TYR A 175 18.93 29.29 -10.98
N LEU A 176 18.34 29.62 -9.82
CA LEU A 176 18.51 30.92 -9.18
C LEU A 176 19.94 31.11 -8.66
N LYS A 177 20.53 30.09 -8.03
CA LYS A 177 21.88 30.13 -7.44
C LYS A 177 22.97 30.43 -8.47
N HIS A 178 22.90 29.82 -9.65
CA HIS A 178 23.94 29.93 -10.68
C HIS A 178 23.60 30.91 -11.81
N ARG A 179 22.49 31.65 -11.68
CA ARG A 179 21.98 32.58 -12.70
C ARG A 179 22.99 33.67 -13.04
N ASP A 180 23.61 34.28 -12.03
CA ASP A 180 24.47 35.44 -12.25
C ASP A 180 25.84 35.03 -12.78
N THR A 181 26.39 33.89 -12.36
CA THR A 181 27.56 33.26 -12.97
C THR A 181 27.32 32.99 -14.46
N TYR A 182 26.17 32.42 -14.81
CA TYR A 182 25.82 32.18 -16.21
C TYR A 182 25.64 33.48 -17.01
N LYS A 183 25.03 34.52 -16.42
CA LYS A 183 24.92 35.83 -17.08
C LYS A 183 26.29 36.47 -17.33
N ALA A 184 27.22 36.34 -16.38
CA ALA A 184 28.58 36.83 -16.55
C ALA A 184 29.28 36.09 -17.70
N TYR A 185 29.21 34.76 -17.69
CA TYR A 185 29.67 33.90 -18.80
C TYR A 185 29.11 34.33 -20.17
N ALA A 186 27.79 34.50 -20.26
CA ALA A 186 27.11 34.85 -21.51
C ALA A 186 27.43 36.26 -22.05
N LYS A 187 27.96 37.16 -21.21
CA LYS A 187 28.35 38.53 -21.60
C LYS A 187 29.82 38.64 -22.01
N LEU A 188 30.65 37.63 -21.73
CA LEU A 188 32.06 37.66 -22.07
C LEU A 188 32.27 37.56 -23.59
N ARG A 189 33.39 38.12 -24.07
CA ARG A 189 33.85 37.91 -25.45
C ARG A 189 34.33 36.46 -25.60
N LYS A 190 34.14 35.88 -26.80
CA LYS A 190 34.50 34.48 -27.10
C LYS A 190 35.91 34.07 -26.64
N ASN A 191 36.90 34.95 -26.80
CA ASN A 191 38.29 34.67 -26.41
C ASN A 191 38.54 34.54 -24.89
N LYS A 192 37.64 35.02 -24.03
CA LYS A 192 37.71 34.87 -22.56
C LYS A 192 36.67 33.89 -22.02
N GLN A 193 35.77 33.42 -22.89
CA GLN A 193 34.64 32.59 -22.53
C GLN A 193 35.08 31.17 -22.14
N ASP A 194 36.08 30.60 -22.82
CA ASP A 194 36.59 29.26 -22.52
C ASP A 194 37.29 29.21 -21.16
N THR A 195 38.12 30.19 -20.82
CA THR A 195 38.79 30.25 -19.51
C THR A 195 37.77 30.34 -18.38
N PHE A 196 36.77 31.23 -18.50
CA PHE A 196 35.71 31.37 -17.52
C PHE A 196 34.84 30.11 -17.42
N TYR A 197 34.56 29.46 -18.56
CA TYR A 197 33.83 28.20 -18.57
C TYR A 197 34.58 27.15 -17.76
N ASN A 198 35.88 26.98 -18.02
CA ASN A 198 36.69 25.98 -17.32
C ASN A 198 36.70 26.23 -15.81
N GLU A 199 36.83 27.48 -15.37
CA GLU A 199 36.78 27.87 -13.94
C GLU A 199 35.41 27.64 -13.28
N HIS A 200 34.32 27.82 -14.04
CA HIS A 200 32.94 27.73 -13.54
C HIS A 200 32.13 26.60 -14.17
N THR A 201 32.81 25.52 -14.56
CA THR A 201 32.22 24.45 -15.39
C THR A 201 31.02 23.83 -14.70
N ALA A 202 31.14 23.53 -13.40
CA ALA A 202 30.09 22.89 -12.63
C ALA A 202 28.85 23.78 -12.51
N GLU A 203 29.03 25.06 -12.20
CA GLU A 203 27.95 26.04 -12.04
C GLU A 203 27.20 26.26 -13.36
N ILE A 204 27.93 26.37 -14.46
CA ILE A 204 27.34 26.57 -15.79
C ILE A 204 26.53 25.33 -16.20
N ILE A 205 27.10 24.13 -16.06
CA ILE A 205 26.38 22.87 -16.36
C ILE A 205 25.14 22.71 -15.48
N LEU A 206 25.24 22.99 -14.18
CA LEU A 206 24.10 22.93 -13.26
C LEU A 206 23.01 23.94 -13.65
N PHE A 207 23.38 25.16 -14.04
CA PHE A 207 22.42 26.16 -14.51
C PHE A 207 21.73 25.73 -15.80
N GLU A 208 22.48 25.25 -16.79
CA GLU A 208 21.94 24.84 -18.08
C GLU A 208 21.00 23.64 -17.95
N SER A 209 21.38 22.64 -17.14
CA SER A 209 20.54 21.48 -16.85
C SER A 209 19.22 21.87 -16.16
N ALA A 210 19.30 22.75 -15.15
CA ALA A 210 18.14 23.28 -14.46
C ALA A 210 17.24 24.10 -15.40
N LYS A 211 17.83 24.97 -16.22
CA LYS A 211 17.11 25.78 -17.22
C LYS A 211 16.36 24.90 -18.22
N LYS A 212 16.99 23.81 -18.70
CA LYS A 212 16.35 22.84 -19.61
C LYS A 212 15.18 22.14 -18.94
N TYR A 213 15.39 21.60 -17.74
CA TYR A 213 14.35 20.89 -16.98
C TYR A 213 13.12 21.79 -16.72
N LEU A 214 13.35 23.02 -16.22
CA LEU A 214 12.27 23.97 -15.93
C LEU A 214 11.50 24.37 -17.19
N LYS A 215 12.17 24.50 -18.35
CA LYS A 215 11.52 24.79 -19.64
C LYS A 215 10.57 23.66 -20.06
N GLU A 216 10.94 22.42 -19.81
CA GLU A 216 10.13 21.24 -20.16
C GLU A 216 8.95 21.03 -19.20
N HIS A 217 9.10 21.40 -17.92
CA HIS A 217 8.14 21.05 -16.86
C HIS A 217 7.24 22.22 -16.42
N LEU A 218 7.54 23.46 -16.82
CA LEU A 218 6.72 24.63 -16.49
C LEU A 218 5.89 25.12 -17.68
N LYS A 219 4.56 25.14 -17.51
CA LYS A 219 3.63 25.76 -18.48
C LYS A 219 3.73 27.30 -18.49
N LYS A 220 4.02 27.91 -17.34
CA LYS A 220 4.22 29.36 -17.19
C LYS A 220 5.65 29.60 -16.74
N LYS A 221 6.33 30.61 -17.30
CA LYS A 221 7.74 30.94 -17.00
C LYS A 221 8.00 31.48 -15.58
N THR A 222 7.02 31.41 -14.68
CA THR A 222 7.11 31.91 -13.31
C THR A 222 7.55 30.82 -12.35
N LEU A 223 8.68 31.04 -11.67
CA LEU A 223 9.17 30.16 -10.60
C LEU A 223 8.44 30.52 -9.30
N ASN A 224 7.58 29.62 -8.80
CA ASN A 224 6.81 29.86 -7.59
C ASN A 224 7.18 28.86 -6.49
N ILE A 225 8.42 28.98 -6.00
CA ILE A 225 9.00 28.06 -5.00
C ILE A 225 8.17 28.02 -3.72
N SER A 226 7.68 29.18 -3.24
CA SER A 226 6.85 29.25 -2.03
C SER A 226 5.55 28.45 -2.19
N LYS A 227 4.86 28.59 -3.34
CA LYS A 227 3.67 27.81 -3.64
C LYS A 227 3.95 26.30 -3.72
N TRP A 228 5.06 25.88 -4.33
CA TRP A 228 5.39 24.46 -4.37
C TRP A 228 5.73 23.90 -2.99
N LYS A 229 6.37 24.69 -2.12
CA LYS A 229 6.63 24.31 -0.72
C LYS A 229 5.33 24.15 0.06
N SER A 230 4.35 25.05 -0.12
CA SER A 230 3.03 24.91 0.53
C SER A 230 2.23 23.71 0.00
N GLU A 231 2.26 23.46 -1.32
CA GLU A 231 1.66 22.28 -1.94
C GLU A 231 2.28 20.96 -1.41
N ILE A 232 3.59 20.90 -1.20
CA ILE A 232 4.23 19.73 -0.56
C ILE A 232 3.69 19.53 0.86
N GLY A 233 3.53 20.63 1.62
CA GLY A 233 2.98 20.57 2.98
C GLY A 233 1.57 19.99 3.02
N THR A 234 0.70 20.37 2.08
CA THR A 234 -0.67 19.82 1.99
C THR A 234 -0.66 18.36 1.53
N LEU A 235 0.15 18.02 0.52
CA LEU A 235 0.27 16.64 0.02
C LEU A 235 0.82 15.68 1.07
N ARG A 236 1.73 16.13 1.96
CA ARG A 236 2.22 15.32 3.08
C ARG A 236 1.10 14.99 4.08
N LYS A 237 0.26 15.97 4.43
CA LYS A 237 -0.91 15.73 5.29
C LYS A 237 -1.89 14.76 4.65
N GLU A 238 -2.16 14.92 3.35
CA GLU A 238 -3.00 13.98 2.59
C GLU A 238 -2.41 12.57 2.61
N LYS A 239 -1.09 12.44 2.44
CA LYS A 239 -0.39 11.16 2.54
C LYS A 239 -0.57 10.50 3.91
N ASP A 240 -0.41 11.26 5.00
CA ASP A 240 -0.54 10.73 6.36
C ASP A 240 -1.96 10.18 6.60
N ILE A 241 -2.99 10.89 6.11
CA ILE A 241 -4.39 10.40 6.14
C ILE A 241 -4.54 9.10 5.35
N LEU A 242 -3.94 9.00 4.17
CA LEU A 242 -4.01 7.79 3.34
C LEU A 242 -3.30 6.60 4.01
N TYR A 243 -2.20 6.82 4.74
CA TYR A 243 -1.54 5.78 5.53
C TYR A 243 -2.37 5.31 6.72
N SER A 244 -3.09 6.22 7.39
CA SER A 244 -4.07 5.84 8.41
C SER A 244 -5.19 4.98 7.82
N GLN A 245 -5.75 5.38 6.67
CA GLN A 245 -6.77 4.57 5.98
C GLN A 245 -6.27 3.18 5.60
N MET A 246 -5.01 3.05 5.17
CA MET A 246 -4.41 1.76 4.88
C MET A 246 -4.30 0.88 6.15
N THR A 247 -4.00 1.50 7.29
CA THR A 247 -3.96 0.82 8.60
C THR A 247 -5.34 0.35 9.02
N ASP A 248 -6.37 1.17 8.81
CA ASP A 248 -7.76 0.81 9.12
C ASP A 248 -8.25 -0.36 8.24
N ILE A 249 -7.91 -0.34 6.94
CA ILE A 249 -8.20 -1.46 6.03
C ILE A 249 -7.51 -2.75 6.52
N ARG A 250 -6.27 -2.66 7.03
CA ARG A 250 -5.57 -3.83 7.58
C ARG A 250 -6.31 -4.41 8.78
N LYS A 251 -6.79 -3.55 9.69
CA LYS A 251 -7.59 -3.97 10.86
C LYS A 251 -8.92 -4.60 10.46
N GLU A 252 -9.63 -4.02 9.49
CA GLU A 252 -10.89 -4.60 8.98
C GLU A 252 -10.65 -6.00 8.37
N VAL A 253 -9.51 -6.22 7.71
CA VAL A 253 -9.12 -7.55 7.19
C VAL A 253 -8.83 -8.53 8.33
N GLU A 254 -8.15 -8.10 9.39
CA GLU A 254 -7.91 -8.91 10.59
C GLU A 254 -9.22 -9.34 11.26
N GLN A 255 -10.18 -8.42 11.39
CA GLN A 255 -11.51 -8.74 11.93
C GLN A 255 -12.26 -9.77 11.06
N ALA A 256 -12.15 -9.66 9.73
CA ALA A 256 -12.72 -10.66 8.83
C ALA A 256 -12.02 -12.03 8.93
N GLU A 257 -10.70 -12.06 9.21
CA GLU A 257 -9.97 -13.30 9.52
C GLU A 257 -10.42 -13.92 10.85
N SER A 258 -10.75 -13.09 11.84
CA SER A 258 -11.33 -13.56 13.10
C SER A 258 -12.70 -14.21 12.90
N VAL A 259 -13.59 -13.58 12.11
CA VAL A 259 -14.88 -14.19 11.74
C VAL A 259 -14.68 -15.54 11.06
N ARG A 260 -13.73 -15.62 10.12
CA ARG A 260 -13.36 -16.88 9.46
C ARG A 260 -12.96 -17.95 10.47
N GLY A 261 -12.06 -17.65 11.41
CA GLY A 261 -11.57 -18.64 12.37
C GLY A 261 -12.68 -19.17 13.28
N CYS A 262 -13.66 -18.34 13.63
CA CYS A 262 -14.85 -18.77 14.36
C CYS A 262 -15.71 -19.74 13.54
N ILE A 263 -15.95 -19.42 12.27
CA ILE A 263 -16.72 -20.27 11.36
C ILE A 263 -15.99 -21.62 11.14
N ASP A 264 -14.67 -21.61 10.94
CA ASP A 264 -13.88 -22.83 10.75
C ASP A 264 -13.99 -23.78 11.98
N LYS A 265 -13.94 -23.24 13.21
CA LYS A 265 -14.14 -24.02 14.44
C LYS A 265 -15.54 -24.65 14.50
N LEU A 266 -16.58 -23.88 14.19
CA LEU A 266 -17.96 -24.37 14.16
C LEU A 266 -18.14 -25.52 13.16
N LEU A 267 -17.55 -25.40 11.97
CA LEU A 267 -17.62 -26.45 10.94
C LEU A 267 -16.92 -27.73 11.40
N GLN A 268 -15.79 -27.61 12.12
CA GLN A 268 -15.10 -28.77 12.70
C GLN A 268 -15.94 -29.47 13.77
N GLU A 269 -16.57 -28.73 14.68
CA GLU A 269 -17.45 -29.30 15.72
C GLU A 269 -18.65 -30.05 15.11
N LYS A 270 -19.31 -29.45 14.11
CA LYS A 270 -20.43 -30.11 13.39
C LYS A 270 -19.99 -31.41 12.69
N ARG A 271 -18.78 -31.44 12.12
CA ARG A 271 -18.22 -32.65 11.48
C ARG A 271 -17.94 -33.76 12.50
N GLY A 272 -17.36 -33.43 13.66
CA GLY A 272 -17.11 -34.39 14.75
C GLY A 272 -18.39 -35.06 15.24
N LEU A 273 -19.42 -34.26 15.54
CA LEU A 273 -20.74 -34.75 15.99
C LEU A 273 -21.42 -35.67 14.95
N THR A 274 -21.23 -35.38 13.66
CA THR A 274 -21.81 -36.20 12.57
C THR A 274 -21.11 -37.56 12.46
N GLN A 275 -19.80 -37.62 12.70
CA GLN A 275 -19.04 -38.87 12.68
C GLN A 275 -19.35 -39.76 13.90
N GLU A 276 -19.52 -39.17 15.08
CA GLU A 276 -19.91 -39.90 16.29
C GLU A 276 -21.31 -40.53 16.14
N LYS A 277 -22.29 -39.76 15.65
CA LYS A 277 -23.64 -40.29 15.38
C LYS A 277 -23.68 -41.41 14.35
N LYS A 278 -22.80 -41.37 13.35
CA LYS A 278 -22.70 -42.48 12.36
C LYS A 278 -22.15 -43.75 13.01
N LYS A 279 -21.14 -43.63 13.88
CA LYS A 279 -20.59 -44.77 14.63
C LYS A 279 -21.60 -45.38 15.60
N GLU A 280 -22.43 -44.56 16.25
CA GLU A 280 -23.49 -45.04 17.15
C GLU A 280 -24.62 -45.77 16.43
N LEU A 281 -24.86 -45.48 15.14
CA LEU A 281 -25.88 -46.15 14.32
C LEU A 281 -25.36 -47.44 13.64
N GLU A 282 -24.05 -47.67 13.65
CA GLU A 282 -23.40 -48.87 13.10
C GLU A 282 -23.13 -49.96 14.17
N VAL A 283 -23.55 -49.74 15.42
CA VAL A 283 -23.50 -50.67 16.56
C VAL A 283 -24.89 -51.23 16.84
#